data_AF-A0A366MQL8-F1
#
_entry.id   AF-A0A366MQL8-F1
#
_cell.length_a   1.000
_cell.length_b   1.000
_cell.length_c   1.000
_cell.angle_alpha   90.00
_cell.angle_beta   90.00
_cell.angle_gamma   90.00
#
_symmetry.space_group_name_H-M   'P 1'
#
loop_
_entity.id
_entity.type
_entity.pdbx_description
1 polymer ?
#
loop_
_entity_poly.entity_id
_entity_poly.type
_entity_poly.pdbx_seq_one_letter_code
_entity_poly.pdbx_strand_id
1 'polypeptide(L)'
;MKKIVFGTAITLALLLSGCGESTENKAKAEFTNKILDKNIEPIDFKKNIEKIVKEYEKEYSDKANIWLEELKKTDEWKVKEKKHLNSLPVSIDYSNAK
;
A
#
# COMPACT_ATOMS: atom_id res chain seq x y z
N MET A 1 28.00 18.09 -1.87
CA MET A 1 27.19 17.56 -0.74
C MET A 1 25.74 17.46 -1.19
N LYS A 2 25.23 16.25 -1.51
CA LYS A 2 23.93 16.06 -2.18
C LYS A 2 22.92 15.40 -1.21
N LYS A 3 21.98 16.23 -0.78
CA LYS A 3 20.62 16.01 -0.25
C LYS A 3 20.32 14.64 0.37
N ILE A 4 20.19 14.63 1.69
CA ILE A 4 19.52 13.57 2.46
C ILE A 4 18.03 13.64 2.08
N VAL A 5 17.57 12.71 1.24
CA VAL A 5 16.15 12.41 1.15
C VAL A 5 15.82 11.69 2.45
N PHE A 6 15.40 12.45 3.46
CA PHE A 6 14.76 11.86 4.63
C PHE A 6 13.55 11.11 4.10
N GLY A 7 13.72 9.79 3.98
CA GLY A 7 12.64 8.89 3.67
C GLY A 7 11.56 9.14 4.71
N THR A 8 10.40 9.60 4.24
CA THR A 8 9.14 9.51 4.94
C THR A 8 8.80 8.03 5.09
N ALA A 9 9.55 7.36 5.95
CA ALA A 9 9.24 6.05 6.47
C ALA A 9 9.10 6.28 7.97
N ILE A 10 8.00 5.82 8.56
CA ILE A 10 7.78 5.61 10.00
C ILE A 10 6.96 6.67 10.76
N THR A 11 6.33 7.68 10.13
CA THR A 11 5.37 8.51 10.90
C THR A 11 4.01 7.85 11.12
N LEU A 12 3.63 6.82 10.35
CA LEU A 12 2.34 6.15 10.53
C LEU A 12 2.29 5.27 11.80
N ALA A 13 3.45 4.78 12.27
CA ALA A 13 3.54 4.06 13.54
C ALA A 13 3.30 4.98 14.75
N LEU A 14 3.56 6.29 14.62
CA LEU A 14 3.36 7.27 15.69
C LEU A 14 1.92 7.82 15.78
N LEU A 15 1.12 7.74 14.72
CA LEU A 15 -0.29 8.16 14.79
C LEU A 15 -1.20 7.15 15.53
N LEU A 16 -0.75 5.91 15.71
CA LEU A 16 -1.54 4.82 16.30
C LEU A 16 -1.12 4.45 17.73
N SER A 17 0.01 4.96 18.23
CA SER A 17 0.54 4.62 19.57
C SER A 17 -0.09 5.43 20.72
N GLY A 18 -1.10 6.25 20.43
CA GLY A 18 -1.65 7.24 21.36
C GLY A 18 -3.03 6.95 21.96
N CYS A 19 -3.50 5.70 22.05
CA CYS A 19 -4.66 5.35 22.89
C CYS A 19 -4.84 3.82 22.92
N GLY A 20 -4.77 3.19 24.11
CA GLY A 20 -5.13 1.79 24.38
C GLY A 20 -5.02 0.83 23.19
N GLU A 21 -3.80 0.32 22.94
CA GLU A 21 -3.48 -0.46 21.74
C GLU A 21 -4.27 -1.78 21.68
N SER A 22 -5.47 -1.71 21.09
CA SER A 22 -6.33 -2.87 20.86
C SER A 22 -5.70 -3.78 19.81
N THR A 23 -5.86 -5.09 19.93
CA THR A 23 -5.34 -6.09 18.97
C THR A 23 -5.66 -5.73 17.52
N GLU A 24 -6.83 -5.13 17.29
CA GLU A 24 -7.26 -4.63 15.99
C GLU A 24 -6.39 -3.50 15.42
N ASN A 25 -5.95 -2.55 16.25
CA ASN A 25 -5.11 -1.43 15.80
C ASN A 25 -3.74 -1.92 15.33
N LYS A 26 -3.18 -2.94 16.01
CA LYS A 26 -1.96 -3.63 15.56
C LYS A 26 -2.16 -4.31 14.22
N ALA A 27 -3.24 -5.09 14.10
CA ALA A 27 -3.56 -5.81 12.88
C ALA A 27 -3.74 -4.86 11.68
N LYS A 28 -4.42 -3.72 11.88
CA LYS A 28 -4.56 -2.67 10.85
C LYS A 28 -3.22 -2.05 10.45
N ALA A 29 -2.32 -1.82 11.41
CA ALA A 29 -0.99 -1.29 11.13
C ALA A 29 -0.14 -2.31 10.34
N GLU A 30 -0.17 -3.58 10.72
CA GLU A 30 0.52 -4.66 10.00
C GLU A 30 -0.04 -4.86 8.59
N PHE A 31 -1.36 -4.85 8.45
CA PHE A 31 -2.06 -4.89 7.17
C PHE A 31 -1.60 -3.76 6.25
N THR A 32 -1.58 -2.53 6.77
CA THR A 32 -1.14 -1.35 6.02
C THR A 32 0.31 -1.47 5.58
N ASN A 33 1.20 -1.90 6.49
CA ASN A 33 2.61 -2.10 6.18
C ASN A 33 2.82 -3.18 5.11
N LYS A 34 2.10 -4.31 5.18
CA LYS A 34 2.16 -5.36 4.16
C LYS A 34 1.73 -4.84 2.79
N ILE A 35 0.64 -4.08 2.73
CA ILE A 35 0.17 -3.50 1.46
C ILE A 35 1.14 -2.45 0.93
N LEU A 36 1.76 -1.65 1.79
CA LEU A 36 2.71 -0.61 1.39
C LEU A 36 4.14 -1.15 1.16
N ASP A 37 4.42 -2.41 1.49
CA ASP A 37 5.75 -3.02 1.38
C ASP A 37 6.37 -2.89 -0.03
N LYS A 38 7.60 -2.39 -0.08
CA LYS A 38 8.27 -2.03 -1.34
C LYS A 38 8.67 -3.25 -2.18
N ASN A 39 8.60 -4.46 -1.63
CA ASN A 39 8.96 -5.69 -2.34
C ASN A 39 7.78 -6.29 -3.13
N ILE A 40 6.59 -5.70 -3.06
CA ILE A 40 5.48 -6.08 -3.93
C ILE A 40 5.84 -5.65 -5.35
N GLU A 41 6.13 -6.64 -6.20
CA GLU A 41 6.42 -6.41 -7.61
C GLU A 41 5.24 -5.72 -8.29
N PRO A 42 5.51 -4.72 -9.15
CA PRO A 42 4.46 -3.97 -9.81
C PRO A 42 3.59 -4.87 -10.68
N ILE A 43 4.13 -5.88 -11.36
CA ILE A 43 3.33 -6.76 -12.22
C ILE A 43 2.25 -7.55 -11.47
N ASP A 44 2.47 -7.87 -10.19
CA ASP A 44 1.53 -8.59 -9.33
C ASP A 44 0.86 -7.68 -8.28
N PHE A 45 0.95 -6.36 -8.43
CA PHE A 45 0.48 -5.39 -7.41
C PHE A 45 -0.96 -5.66 -6.94
N LYS A 46 -1.92 -5.72 -7.88
CA LYS A 46 -3.33 -5.95 -7.56
C LYS A 46 -3.55 -7.33 -6.91
N LYS A 47 -2.92 -8.36 -7.46
CA LYS A 47 -3.05 -9.75 -6.98
C LYS A 47 -2.47 -9.94 -5.58
N ASN A 48 -1.34 -9.29 -5.28
CA ASN A 48 -0.73 -9.31 -3.95
C ASN A 48 -1.60 -8.57 -2.93
N ILE A 49 -2.18 -7.42 -3.29
CA ILE A 49 -3.13 -6.71 -2.43
C ILE A 49 -4.36 -7.57 -2.15
N GLU A 50 -4.95 -8.17 -3.17
CA GLU A 50 -6.11 -9.07 -3.00
C GLU A 50 -5.78 -10.26 -2.10
N LYS A 51 -4.55 -10.82 -2.21
CA LYS A 51 -4.09 -11.90 -1.32
C LYS A 51 -4.00 -11.44 0.13
N ILE A 52 -3.37 -10.29 0.39
CA ILE A 52 -3.25 -9.73 1.74
C ILE A 52 -4.63 -9.45 2.32
N VAL A 53 -5.54 -8.85 1.55
CA VAL A 53 -6.93 -8.60 1.99
C VAL A 53 -7.61 -9.90 2.39
N LYS A 54 -7.56 -10.94 1.54
CA LYS A 54 -8.15 -12.25 1.86
C LYS A 54 -7.54 -12.94 3.09
N GLU A 55 -6.26 -12.73 3.35
CA GLU A 55 -5.62 -13.26 4.56
C GLU A 55 -6.19 -12.62 5.82
N TYR A 56 -6.39 -11.29 5.80
CA TYR A 56 -6.96 -10.56 6.94
C TYR A 56 -8.48 -10.68 7.03
N GLU A 57 -9.21 -10.86 5.93
CA GLU A 57 -10.67 -11.11 5.94
C GLU A 57 -11.03 -12.38 6.74
N LYS A 58 -10.15 -13.39 6.77
CA LYS A 58 -10.39 -14.61 7.56
C LYS A 58 -10.47 -14.35 9.06
N GLU A 59 -9.72 -13.37 9.56
CA GLU A 59 -9.63 -13.06 10.99
C GLU A 59 -10.48 -11.83 11.36
N TYR A 60 -10.62 -10.87 10.43
CA TYR A 60 -11.24 -9.57 10.68
C TYR A 60 -12.49 -9.30 9.82
N SER A 61 -12.92 -10.28 9.01
CA SER A 61 -14.10 -10.17 8.12
C SER A 61 -14.02 -8.90 7.26
N ASP A 62 -15.12 -8.14 7.16
CA ASP A 62 -15.22 -6.93 6.33
C ASP A 62 -14.24 -5.79 6.73
N LYS A 63 -13.64 -5.85 7.92
CA LYS A 63 -12.71 -4.80 8.38
C LYS A 63 -11.47 -4.68 7.50
N ALA A 64 -10.99 -5.78 6.93
CA ALA A 64 -9.85 -5.75 6.01
C ALA A 64 -10.14 -4.92 4.76
N ASN A 65 -11.37 -4.99 4.23
CA ASN A 65 -11.81 -4.15 3.12
C ASN A 65 -11.91 -2.69 3.55
N ILE A 66 -12.49 -2.41 4.72
CA ILE A 66 -12.58 -1.04 5.26
C ILE A 66 -11.17 -0.43 5.40
N TRP A 67 -10.20 -1.18 5.93
CA TRP A 67 -8.83 -0.70 6.07
C TRP A 67 -8.16 -0.45 4.73
N LEU A 68 -8.44 -1.28 3.71
CA LEU A 68 -7.97 -1.03 2.34
C LEU A 68 -8.57 0.27 1.78
N GLU A 69 -9.88 0.49 1.98
CA GLU A 69 -10.55 1.70 1.51
C GLU A 69 -10.05 2.97 2.20
N GLU A 70 -9.74 2.89 3.49
CA GLU A 70 -9.08 3.99 4.21
C GLU A 70 -7.65 4.22 3.71
N LEU A 71 -6.88 3.15 3.50
CA LEU A 71 -5.54 3.25 2.96
C LEU A 71 -5.52 3.89 1.56
N LYS A 72 -6.48 3.55 0.70
CA LYS A 72 -6.64 4.15 -0.64
C LYS A 72 -6.78 5.67 -0.63
N LYS A 73 -7.23 6.26 0.48
CA LYS A 73 -7.39 7.71 0.64
C LYS A 73 -6.08 8.42 1.00
N THR A 74 -5.05 7.70 1.43
CA THR A 74 -3.77 8.28 1.86
C THR A 74 -2.84 8.59 0.68
N ASP A 75 -1.92 9.54 0.86
CA ASP A 75 -0.92 9.86 -0.16
C ASP A 75 0.11 8.75 -0.37
N GLU A 76 0.36 7.92 0.65
CA GLU A 76 1.24 6.74 0.54
C GLU A 76 0.69 5.73 -0.48
N TRP A 77 -0.63 5.50 -0.46
CA TRP A 77 -1.29 4.69 -1.47
C TRP A 77 -1.15 5.28 -2.86
N LYS A 78 -1.47 6.57 -3.05
CA LYS A 78 -1.39 7.24 -4.35
C LYS A 78 0.03 7.16 -4.93
N VAL A 79 1.06 7.34 -4.10
CA VAL A 79 2.45 7.21 -4.52
C VAL A 79 2.76 5.78 -4.96
N LYS A 80 2.26 4.78 -4.24
CA LYS A 80 2.47 3.37 -4.59
C LYS A 80 1.74 2.97 -5.88
N GLU A 81 0.48 3.36 -6.02
CA GLU A 81 -0.33 3.14 -7.22
C GLU A 81 0.32 3.80 -8.45
N LYS A 82 0.80 5.03 -8.32
CA LYS A 82 1.53 5.72 -9.40
C LYS A 82 2.82 4.99 -9.79
N LYS A 83 3.57 4.45 -8.81
CA LYS A 83 4.76 3.63 -9.11
C LYS A 83 4.40 2.35 -9.85
N HIS A 84 3.31 1.69 -9.45
CA HIS A 84 2.79 0.53 -10.16
C HIS A 84 2.43 0.87 -11.61
N LEU A 85 1.62 1.92 -11.82
CA LEU A 85 1.22 2.37 -13.16
C LEU A 85 2.43 2.73 -14.05
N ASN A 86 3.42 3.41 -13.49
CA ASN A 86 4.65 3.77 -14.22
C ASN A 86 5.58 2.58 -14.50
N SER A 87 5.43 1.48 -13.77
CA SER A 87 6.25 0.28 -13.96
C SER A 87 5.58 -0.76 -14.87
N LEU A 88 4.30 -0.60 -15.18
CA LEU A 88 3.70 -1.32 -16.30
C LEU A 88 4.41 -0.86 -17.57
N PRO A 89 4.79 -1.76 -18.48
CA PRO A 89 5.31 -1.34 -19.78
C PRO A 89 4.23 -0.46 -20.41
N VAL A 90 4.54 0.81 -20.65
CA VAL A 90 3.71 1.68 -21.49
C VAL A 90 3.53 0.88 -22.77
N SER A 91 2.29 0.47 -23.05
CA SER A 91 1.94 -0.07 -24.36
C SER A 91 2.31 1.04 -25.34
N ILE A 92 3.46 0.91 -25.99
CA ILE A 92 3.91 1.83 -27.02
C ILE A 92 2.84 1.71 -28.10
N ASP A 93 2.01 2.73 -28.19
CA ASP A 93 0.96 2.81 -29.19
C ASP A 93 1.67 2.94 -30.55
N TYR A 94 1.72 1.84 -31.31
CA TYR A 94 2.33 1.79 -32.64
C TYR A 94 1.47 2.50 -33.70
N SER A 95 0.48 3.32 -33.33
CA SER A 95 -0.36 4.05 -34.30
C SER A 95 0.34 5.21 -35.01
N ASN A 96 1.63 5.47 -34.74
CA ASN A 96 2.43 6.49 -35.42
C ASN A 96 3.64 5.92 -36.20
N ALA A 97 3.63 4.65 -36.59
CA ALA A 97 4.50 4.18 -37.66
C ALA A 97 3.81 4.45 -39.01
N LYS A 98 3.93 5.69 -39.49
CA LYS A 98 3.53 6.06 -40.86
C LYS A 98 4.74 6.59 -41.62
#